data_AF-A0A936ELM2-F1
#
_entry.id   AF-A0A936ELM2-F1
#
_cell.length_a   1.000
_cell.length_b   1.000
_cell.length_c   1.000
_cell.angle_alpha   90.00
_cell.angle_beta   90.00
_cell.angle_gamma   90.00
#
_symmetry.space_group_name_H-M   'P 1'
#
loop_
_entity.id
_entity.type
_entity.pdbx_description
1 polymer ?
#
loop_
_entity_poly.entity_id
_entity_poly.type
_entity_poly.pdbx_seq_one_letter_code
_entity_poly.pdbx_strand_id
1 'polypeptide(L)'
;MEEIKNHLQSLPTVSLKPIEKQYLTNATTTEILLELEWKRFFTSYSMAFNKQHNRTGNLFHRPFKRIEIDKESHFTQAIVYIHANAQRHNLCKDFALHKWTSWHSMLSNNPTGLKREEVLEWFGGLAKFIEIHKKMTEYYYNTNVAIEE
;
A
#
# COMPACT_ATOMS: atom_id res chain seq x y z
N MET A 1 10.51 5.64 10.22
CA MET A 1 11.72 6.37 9.78
C MET A 1 12.98 5.70 10.31
N GLU A 2 13.07 5.52 11.62
CA GLU A 2 14.18 4.81 12.27
C GLU A 2 14.31 3.36 11.82
N GLU A 3 13.17 2.66 11.63
CA GLU A 3 13.16 1.29 11.11
C GLU A 3 13.86 1.13 9.75
N ILE A 4 13.70 2.10 8.83
CA ILE A 4 14.35 2.06 7.51
C ILE A 4 15.86 2.20 7.68
N LYS A 5 16.32 3.12 8.53
CA LYS A 5 17.74 3.30 8.81
C LYS A 5 18.34 2.05 9.45
N ASN A 6 17.68 1.50 10.47
CA ASN A 6 18.10 0.28 11.14
C ASN A 6 18.19 -0.90 10.18
N HIS A 7 17.18 -1.05 9.30
CA HIS A 7 17.20 -2.09 8.27
C HIS A 7 18.38 -1.92 7.31
N LEU A 8 18.58 -0.72 6.76
CA LEU A 8 19.67 -0.47 5.82
C LEU A 8 21.06 -0.65 6.47
N GLN A 9 21.22 -0.29 7.74
CA GLN A 9 22.45 -0.52 8.52
C GLN A 9 22.72 -2.00 8.79
N SER A 10 21.68 -2.84 8.84
CA SER A 10 21.81 -4.28 9.01
C SER A 10 22.34 -4.99 7.76
N LEU A 11 22.29 -4.34 6.59
CA LEU A 11 22.73 -4.90 5.32
C LEU A 11 24.22 -4.66 5.08
N PRO A 12 24.93 -5.57 4.37
CA PRO A 12 26.30 -5.33 3.96
C PRO A 12 26.44 -4.05 3.10
N THR A 13 27.44 -3.22 3.36
CA THR A 13 27.65 -1.95 2.62
C THR A 13 27.76 -2.14 1.10
N VAL A 14 28.24 -3.30 0.65
CA VAL A 14 28.35 -3.65 -0.78
C VAL A 14 27.00 -3.83 -1.45
N SER A 15 25.97 -4.29 -0.73
CA SER A 15 24.62 -4.46 -1.28
C SER A 15 23.82 -3.16 -1.32
N LEU A 16 24.27 -2.12 -0.61
CA LEU A 16 23.57 -0.85 -0.58
C LEU A 16 23.72 -0.07 -1.88
N LYS A 17 22.60 0.42 -2.39
CA LYS A 17 22.50 1.32 -3.54
C LYS A 17 23.07 2.69 -3.19
N PRO A 18 23.49 3.49 -4.19
CA PRO A 18 24.01 4.84 -3.95
C PRO A 18 23.08 5.73 -3.12
N ILE A 19 21.77 5.68 -3.37
CA ILE A 19 20.80 6.49 -2.63
C ILE A 19 20.61 6.02 -1.19
N GLU A 20 20.67 4.72 -0.93
CA GLU A 20 20.58 4.16 0.42
C GLU A 20 21.81 4.58 1.24
N LYS A 21 22.99 4.59 0.62
CA LYS A 21 24.23 5.12 1.23
C LYS A 21 24.10 6.61 1.56
N GLN A 22 23.59 7.42 0.62
CA GLN A 22 23.32 8.85 0.86
C GLN A 22 22.30 9.07 1.98
N TYR A 23 21.29 8.20 2.08
CA TYR A 23 20.29 8.27 3.14
C TYR A 23 20.88 7.97 4.53
N LEU A 24 21.76 6.96 4.61
CA LEU A 24 22.47 6.65 5.86
C LEU A 24 23.40 7.79 6.32
N THR A 25 23.98 8.56 5.39
CA THR A 25 24.80 9.73 5.71
C THR A 25 24.00 11.02 5.85
N ASN A 26 22.65 10.96 5.85
CA ASN A 26 21.74 12.10 5.86
C ASN A 26 21.98 13.12 4.72
N ALA A 27 22.57 12.69 3.60
CA ALA A 27 22.79 13.50 2.40
C ALA A 27 21.54 13.57 1.49
N THR A 28 20.50 12.80 1.80
CA THR A 28 19.20 12.83 1.12
C THR A 28 18.07 12.64 2.13
N THR A 29 16.84 12.95 1.72
CA THR A 29 15.66 12.79 2.57
C THR A 29 14.95 11.46 2.31
N THR A 30 14.01 11.10 3.18
CA THR A 30 13.26 9.85 3.01
C THR A 30 12.29 9.92 1.84
N GLU A 31 11.74 11.09 1.57
CA GLU A 31 10.81 11.32 0.46
C GLU A 31 11.48 11.01 -0.88
N ILE A 32 12.74 11.45 -1.03
CA ILE A 32 13.60 11.18 -2.19
C ILE A 32 13.99 9.70 -2.25
N LEU A 33 14.37 9.10 -1.12
CA LEU A 33 14.68 7.66 -1.05
C LEU A 33 13.47 6.83 -1.55
N LEU A 34 12.29 7.08 -0.99
CA LEU A 34 11.06 6.38 -1.34
C LEU A 34 10.67 6.62 -2.80
N GLU A 35 10.79 7.85 -3.30
CA GLU A 35 10.48 8.17 -4.70
C GLU A 35 11.36 7.35 -5.65
N LEU A 36 12.66 7.27 -5.36
CA LEU A 36 13.60 6.53 -6.19
C LEU A 36 13.40 5.01 -6.09
N GLU A 37 13.03 4.47 -4.93
CA GLU A 37 12.68 3.05 -4.79
C GLU A 37 11.41 2.71 -5.59
N TRP A 38 10.35 3.53 -5.47
CA TRP A 38 9.14 3.35 -6.27
C TRP A 38 9.40 3.47 -7.76
N LYS A 39 10.20 4.45 -8.19
CA LYS A 39 10.60 4.61 -9.59
C LYS A 39 11.32 3.37 -10.13
N ARG A 40 12.21 2.76 -9.33
CA ARG A 40 12.88 1.50 -9.69
C ARG A 40 11.87 0.38 -9.85
N PHE A 41 10.99 0.19 -8.86
CA PHE A 41 9.96 -0.84 -8.90
C PHE A 41 9.06 -0.72 -10.13
N PHE A 42 8.50 0.45 -10.40
CA PHE A 42 7.63 0.66 -11.54
C PHE A 42 8.35 0.44 -12.87
N THR A 43 9.61 0.86 -12.98
CA THR A 43 10.43 0.63 -14.17
C THR A 43 10.68 -0.86 -14.39
N SER A 44 11.17 -1.58 -13.38
CA SER A 44 11.47 -3.01 -13.49
C SER A 44 10.22 -3.83 -13.81
N TYR A 45 9.09 -3.51 -13.15
CA TYR A 45 7.83 -4.20 -13.42
C TYR A 45 7.32 -3.92 -14.84
N SER A 46 7.33 -2.66 -15.28
CA SER A 46 6.90 -2.30 -16.65
C SER A 46 7.75 -3.00 -17.70
N MET A 47 9.07 -3.08 -17.51
CA MET A 47 9.96 -3.79 -18.42
C MET A 47 9.65 -5.29 -18.48
N ALA A 48 9.45 -5.94 -17.34
CA ALA A 48 9.13 -7.36 -17.27
C ALA A 48 7.76 -7.67 -17.92
N PHE A 49 6.74 -6.89 -17.59
CA PHE A 49 5.39 -7.02 -18.16
C PHE A 49 5.41 -6.82 -19.68
N ASN A 50 6.07 -5.76 -20.16
CA ASN A 50 6.18 -5.47 -21.59
C ASN A 50 6.89 -6.61 -22.34
N LYS A 51 7.99 -7.14 -21.77
CA LYS A 51 8.69 -8.30 -22.34
C LYS A 51 7.80 -9.54 -22.40
N GLN A 52 7.07 -9.84 -21.32
CA GLN A 52 6.18 -11.00 -21.25
C GLN A 52 5.02 -10.92 -22.25
N HIS A 53 4.46 -9.73 -22.47
CA HIS A 53 3.30 -9.53 -23.32
C HIS A 53 3.64 -9.00 -24.72
N ASN A 54 4.92 -8.97 -25.10
CA ASN A 54 5.41 -8.40 -26.36
C ASN A 54 4.85 -6.99 -26.64
N ARG A 55 4.80 -6.15 -25.60
CA ARG A 55 4.35 -4.76 -25.65
C ARG A 55 5.53 -3.81 -25.55
N THR A 56 5.30 -2.55 -25.92
CA THR A 56 6.22 -1.43 -25.70
C THR A 56 5.48 -0.24 -25.08
N GLY A 57 6.23 0.69 -24.49
CA GLY A 57 5.67 1.92 -23.92
C GLY A 57 5.35 1.85 -22.42
N ASN A 58 4.65 2.88 -21.94
CA ASN A 58 4.33 3.05 -20.52
C ASN A 58 3.21 2.11 -20.07
N LEU A 59 3.35 1.56 -18.86
CA LEU A 59 2.32 0.74 -18.21
C LEU A 59 1.55 1.52 -17.13
N PHE A 60 2.24 2.36 -16.35
CA PHE A 60 1.66 3.12 -15.24
C PHE A 60 1.36 4.57 -15.64
N HIS A 61 0.29 5.14 -15.10
CA HIS A 61 0.05 6.58 -15.10
C HIS A 61 1.10 7.30 -14.25
N ARG A 62 1.53 8.48 -14.69
CA ARG A 62 2.62 9.26 -14.06
C ARG A 62 2.18 10.71 -13.84
N PRO A 63 2.61 11.35 -12.74
CA PRO A 63 3.34 10.77 -11.61
C PRO A 63 2.43 9.90 -10.71
N PHE A 64 3.03 9.00 -9.91
CA PHE A 64 2.27 8.31 -8.86
C PHE A 64 1.98 9.30 -7.74
N LYS A 65 0.75 9.27 -7.20
CA LYS A 65 0.35 10.14 -6.10
C LYS A 65 0.78 9.54 -4.76
N ARG A 66 1.10 10.41 -3.79
CA ARG A 66 1.29 10.07 -2.38
C ARG A 66 0.55 11.12 -1.55
N ILE A 67 -0.18 10.67 -0.55
CA ILE A 67 -0.90 11.54 0.39
C ILE A 67 -0.42 11.16 1.78
N GLU A 68 -0.02 12.17 2.57
CA GLU A 68 0.34 11.97 3.96
C GLU A 68 -0.91 11.67 4.78
N ILE A 69 -0.81 10.68 5.67
CA ILE A 69 -1.87 10.35 6.61
C ILE A 69 -1.46 10.90 7.98
N ASP A 70 -2.00 12.07 8.31
CA ASP A 70 -1.75 12.80 9.55
C ASP A 70 -2.89 12.64 10.59
N LYS A 71 -4.05 12.15 10.15
CA LYS A 71 -5.25 11.97 10.98
C LYS A 71 -5.62 10.51 11.10
N GLU A 72 -5.95 10.09 12.32
CA GLU A 72 -6.45 8.74 12.62
C GLU A 72 -7.69 8.36 11.80
N SER A 73 -8.57 9.33 11.58
CA SER A 73 -9.76 9.16 10.73
C SER A 73 -9.39 8.87 9.28
N HIS A 74 -8.34 9.53 8.77
CA HIS A 74 -7.85 9.31 7.41
C HIS A 74 -7.21 7.93 7.28
N PHE A 75 -6.44 7.49 8.28
CA PHE A 75 -5.87 6.15 8.31
C PHE A 75 -6.96 5.06 8.27
N THR A 76 -7.99 5.21 9.09
CA THR A 76 -9.13 4.29 9.13
C THR A 76 -9.85 4.23 7.78
N GLN A 77 -10.11 5.40 7.18
CA GLN A 77 -10.74 5.51 5.86
C GLN A 77 -9.88 4.86 4.77
N ALA A 78 -8.57 5.11 4.76
CA ALA A 78 -7.64 4.56 3.78
C ALA A 78 -7.66 3.02 3.77
N ILE A 79 -7.62 2.39 4.95
CA ILE A 79 -7.67 0.92 5.06
C ILE A 79 -8.98 0.38 4.48
N VAL A 80 -10.12 0.97 4.85
CA VAL A 80 -11.42 0.51 4.34
C VAL A 80 -11.51 0.72 2.83
N TYR A 81 -11.09 1.87 2.32
CA TYR A 81 -11.13 2.20 0.90
C TYR A 81 -10.30 1.22 0.06
N ILE A 82 -9.10 0.84 0.52
CA ILE A 82 -8.27 -0.17 -0.15
C ILE A 82 -9.07 -1.47 -0.35
N HIS A 83 -9.80 -1.93 0.67
CA HIS A 83 -10.62 -3.14 0.55
C HIS A 83 -11.87 -2.90 -0.33
N ALA A 84 -12.56 -1.76 -0.15
CA ALA A 84 -13.79 -1.40 -0.84
C ALA A 84 -13.61 -1.09 -2.33
N ASN A 85 -12.41 -0.70 -2.76
CA ASN A 85 -12.14 -0.21 -4.12
C ASN A 85 -12.56 -1.18 -5.22
N ALA A 86 -12.35 -2.48 -5.02
CA ALA A 86 -12.75 -3.47 -6.00
C ALA A 86 -14.27 -3.50 -6.21
N GLN A 87 -15.06 -3.29 -5.16
CA GLN A 87 -16.50 -3.21 -5.26
C GLN A 87 -16.95 -1.86 -5.81
N ARG A 88 -16.37 -0.76 -5.32
CA ARG A 88 -16.66 0.61 -5.79
C ARG A 88 -16.46 0.77 -7.29
N HIS A 89 -15.40 0.17 -7.84
CA HIS A 89 -15.10 0.21 -9.28
C HIS A 89 -15.70 -0.96 -10.07
N ASN A 90 -16.68 -1.67 -9.51
CA ASN A 90 -17.43 -2.75 -10.16
C ASN A 90 -16.55 -3.93 -10.65
N LEU A 91 -15.37 -4.14 -10.06
CA LEU A 91 -14.53 -5.33 -10.30
C LEU A 91 -15.10 -6.58 -9.62
N CYS A 92 -15.91 -6.39 -8.57
CA CYS A 92 -16.64 -7.44 -7.88
C CYS A 92 -17.95 -6.89 -7.28
N LYS A 93 -18.90 -7.78 -6.97
CA LYS A 93 -20.15 -7.39 -6.30
C LYS A 93 -20.00 -7.21 -4.79
N ASP A 94 -19.06 -7.97 -4.21
CA ASP A 94 -18.76 -7.96 -2.79
C ASP A 94 -17.24 -7.90 -2.64
N PHE A 95 -16.76 -6.84 -1.97
CA PHE A 95 -15.35 -6.62 -1.72
C PHE A 95 -14.69 -7.80 -0.98
N ALA A 96 -15.45 -8.47 -0.12
CA ALA A 96 -14.96 -9.61 0.65
C ALA A 96 -14.67 -10.83 -0.23
N LEU A 97 -15.19 -10.87 -1.47
CA LEU A 97 -14.93 -11.95 -2.43
C LEU A 97 -13.80 -11.61 -3.41
N HIS A 98 -13.29 -10.36 -3.39
CA HIS A 98 -12.19 -9.99 -4.26
C HIS A 98 -10.94 -10.80 -3.90
N LYS A 99 -10.21 -11.35 -4.89
CA LYS A 99 -9.06 -12.22 -4.61
C LYS A 99 -7.80 -11.43 -4.25
N TRP A 100 -7.61 -10.26 -4.85
CA TRP A 100 -6.37 -9.48 -4.77
C TRP A 100 -6.47 -8.39 -3.69
N THR A 101 -6.65 -8.81 -2.45
CA THR A 101 -6.86 -7.91 -1.31
C THR A 101 -6.26 -8.49 -0.04
N SER A 102 -5.77 -7.62 0.83
CA SER A 102 -5.31 -7.97 2.18
C SER A 102 -6.43 -8.41 3.11
N TRP A 103 -7.70 -8.18 2.74
CA TRP A 103 -8.87 -8.57 3.53
C TRP A 103 -8.80 -10.02 4.02
N HIS A 104 -8.50 -10.97 3.14
CA HIS A 104 -8.39 -12.40 3.50
C HIS A 104 -7.26 -12.67 4.48
N SER A 105 -6.13 -11.99 4.30
CA SER A 105 -4.99 -12.08 5.23
C SER A 105 -5.37 -11.55 6.60
N MET A 106 -6.19 -10.49 6.69
CA MET A 106 -6.67 -9.94 7.96
C MET A 106 -7.63 -10.87 8.70
N LEU A 107 -8.43 -11.66 7.98
CA LEU A 107 -9.40 -12.59 8.57
C LEU A 107 -8.84 -13.99 8.88
N SER A 108 -7.69 -14.34 8.31
CA SER A 108 -7.09 -15.66 8.50
C SER A 108 -6.09 -15.69 9.64
N ASN A 109 -5.83 -16.89 10.17
CA ASN A 109 -4.78 -17.14 11.16
C ASN A 109 -3.43 -17.53 10.51
N ASN A 110 -3.35 -17.53 9.18
CA ASN A 110 -2.13 -17.91 8.49
C ASN A 110 -1.02 -16.86 8.73
N PRO A 111 0.26 -17.24 8.73
CA PRO A 111 1.35 -16.26 8.79
C PRO A 111 1.23 -15.21 7.68
N THR A 112 1.50 -13.95 8.01
CA THR A 112 1.48 -12.84 7.06
C THR A 112 2.57 -11.83 7.39
N GLY A 113 3.06 -11.11 6.38
CA GLY A 113 3.96 -9.98 6.58
C GLY A 113 3.24 -8.67 6.93
N LEU A 114 1.91 -8.70 7.01
CA LEU A 114 1.10 -7.57 7.44
C LEU A 114 1.17 -7.43 8.97
N LYS A 115 1.09 -6.18 9.46
CA LYS A 115 0.91 -5.86 10.88
C LYS A 115 -0.53 -6.14 11.32
N ARG A 116 -0.97 -7.40 11.21
CA ARG A 116 -2.36 -7.82 11.41
C ARG A 116 -2.86 -7.40 12.78
N GLU A 117 -2.10 -7.70 13.82
CA GLU A 117 -2.49 -7.49 15.21
C GLU A 117 -2.68 -5.99 15.48
N GLU A 118 -1.71 -5.15 15.07
CA GLU A 118 -1.80 -3.69 15.20
C GLU A 118 -3.02 -3.11 14.48
N VAL A 119 -3.28 -3.57 13.25
CA VAL A 119 -4.44 -3.11 12.47
C VAL A 119 -5.75 -3.62 13.09
N LEU A 120 -5.83 -4.86 13.55
CA LEU A 120 -7.05 -5.35 14.19
C LEU A 120 -7.32 -4.60 15.50
N GLU A 121 -6.29 -4.37 16.32
CA GLU A 121 -6.38 -3.60 17.56
C GLU A 121 -6.83 -2.16 17.30
N TRP A 122 -6.31 -1.51 16.26
CA TRP A 122 -6.73 -0.17 15.82
C TRP A 122 -8.26 -0.07 15.61
N PHE A 123 -8.86 -1.11 15.04
CA PHE A 123 -10.31 -1.16 14.80
C PHE A 123 -11.11 -1.62 16.03
N GLY A 124 -10.48 -1.96 17.15
CA GLY A 124 -11.15 -2.53 18.33
C GLY A 124 -11.39 -4.04 18.23
N GLY A 125 -10.56 -4.75 17.47
CA GLY A 125 -10.59 -6.19 17.26
C GLY A 125 -11.29 -6.63 15.97
N LEU A 126 -11.20 -7.92 15.66
CA LEU A 126 -11.68 -8.52 14.41
C LEU A 126 -13.17 -8.25 14.14
N ALA A 127 -14.02 -8.36 15.16
CA ALA A 127 -15.45 -8.14 15.00
C ALA A 127 -15.76 -6.70 14.56
N LYS A 128 -15.10 -5.71 15.19
CA LYS A 128 -15.27 -4.29 14.86
C LYS A 128 -14.62 -3.93 13.53
N PHE A 129 -13.47 -4.53 13.21
CA PHE A 129 -12.85 -4.42 11.89
C PHE A 129 -13.86 -4.81 10.79
N ILE A 130 -14.52 -5.96 10.92
CA ILE A 130 -15.51 -6.43 9.94
C ILE A 130 -16.73 -5.51 9.88
N GLU A 131 -17.27 -5.14 11.03
CA GLU A 131 -18.45 -4.26 11.15
C GLU A 131 -18.21 -2.91 10.47
N ILE A 132 -17.10 -2.25 10.80
CA ILE A 132 -16.73 -0.94 10.26
C ILE A 132 -16.53 -1.02 8.75
N HIS A 133 -15.82 -2.04 8.25
CA HIS A 133 -15.59 -2.20 6.80
C HIS A 133 -16.90 -2.36 6.03
N LYS A 134 -17.84 -3.17 6.51
CA LYS A 134 -19.15 -3.33 5.86
C LYS A 134 -19.91 -2.01 5.82
N LYS A 135 -20.03 -1.33 6.97
CA LYS A 135 -20.76 -0.06 7.09
C LYS A 135 -20.17 1.04 6.20
N MET A 136 -18.85 1.19 6.22
CA MET A 136 -18.17 2.23 5.44
C MET A 136 -18.10 1.89 3.95
N THR A 137 -18.03 0.61 3.58
CA THR A 137 -18.10 0.22 2.15
C THR A 137 -19.47 0.55 1.55
N GLU A 138 -20.55 0.33 2.29
CA GLU A 138 -21.89 0.78 1.87
C GLU A 138 -21.93 2.30 1.64
N TYR A 139 -21.29 3.08 2.51
CA TYR A 139 -21.17 4.53 2.32
C TYR A 139 -20.35 4.88 1.06
N TYR A 140 -19.19 4.26 0.85
CA TYR A 140 -18.35 4.49 -0.33
C TYR A 140 -18.98 4.01 -1.63
N TYR A 141 -19.83 2.99 -1.60
CA TYR A 141 -20.55 2.52 -2.78
C TYR A 141 -21.61 3.52 -3.22
N ASN A 142 -22.26 4.18 -2.27
CA ASN A 142 -23.39 5.08 -2.52
C ASN A 142 -22.98 6.56 -2.70
N THR A 143 -21.71 6.91 -2.48
CA THR A 143 -21.22 8.29 -2.56
C THR A 143 -20.09 8.42 -3.58
N ASN A 144 -19.97 9.57 -4.25
CA ASN A 144 -18.87 9.82 -5.20
C ASN A 144 -17.55 10.20 -4.52
N VAL A 145 -17.45 10.18 -3.20
CA VAL A 145 -16.23 10.57 -2.45
C VAL A 145 -15.08 9.62 -2.78
N ALA A 146 -14.01 10.14 -3.38
CA ALA A 146 -12.74 9.45 -3.50
C ALA A 146 -11.80 9.92 -2.39
N ILE A 147 -10.98 9.01 -1.82
CA ILE A 147 -9.90 9.42 -0.90
C ILE A 147 -8.78 10.17 -1.66
N GLU A 148 -8.80 10.10 -2.99
CA GLU A 148 -7.80 10.70 -3.88
C GLU A 148 -8.10 12.17 -4.26
N GLU A 149 -9.23 12.71 -3.77
CA GLU A 149 -9.65 14.12 -3.93
C GLU A 149 -9.44 14.90 -2.62
#